data_AF-A0A2D3WHA9-F1
#
_entry.id   AF-A0A2D3WHA9-F1
#
_cell.length_a   1.000
_cell.length_b   1.000
_cell.length_c   1.000
_cell.angle_alpha   90.00
_cell.angle_beta   90.00
_cell.angle_gamma   90.00
#
_symmetry.space_group_name_H-M   'P 1'
#
loop_
_entity.id
_entity.type
_entity.pdbx_description
1 polymer ?
#
loop_
_entity_poly.entity_id
_entity_poly.type
_entity_poly.pdbx_seq_one_letter_code
_entity_poly.pdbx_strand_id
1 'polypeptide(L)' 'MPLSRLNPEQKSAATAPLGYNLIIASAGTGKTSTIVARLAYLLGRGIAPSQILLLTFTNKAAAEMIERVGVFFNT' A
#
# COMPACT_ATOMS: atom_id res chain seq x y z
N MET A 1 -12.01 3.28 -4.93
CA MET A 1 -11.26 2.75 -3.77
C MET A 1 -9.97 2.11 -4.28
N PRO A 2 -8.81 2.25 -3.64
CA PRO A 2 -7.50 1.72 -4.11
C PRO A 2 -7.53 0.25 -4.50
N LEU A 3 -8.41 -0.53 -3.85
CA LEU A 3 -8.57 -1.96 -4.04
C LEU A 3 -9.32 -2.36 -5.32
N SER A 4 -10.05 -1.44 -5.98
CA SER A 4 -10.94 -1.79 -7.10
C SER A 4 -10.22 -1.98 -8.43
N ARG A 5 -8.93 -1.62 -8.52
CA ARG A 5 -8.09 -1.78 -9.73
C ARG A 5 -7.03 -2.88 -9.58
N LEU A 6 -7.06 -3.64 -8.47
CA LEU A 6 -6.11 -4.71 -8.20
C LEU A 6 -6.58 -6.03 -8.80
N ASN A 7 -5.64 -6.84 -9.28
CA ASN A 7 -5.91 -8.25 -9.56
C ASN A 7 -6.10 -9.05 -8.25
N PRO A 8 -6.54 -10.31 -8.32
CA PRO A 8 -6.79 -11.12 -7.12
C PRO A 8 -5.58 -11.27 -6.19
N GLU A 9 -4.38 -11.45 -6.74
CA GLU A 9 -3.15 -11.65 -5.97
C GLU A 9 -2.73 -10.36 -5.24
N GLN A 10 -2.78 -9.23 -5.93
CA GLN A 10 -2.51 -7.91 -5.36
C GLN A 10 -3.54 -7.56 -4.29
N LYS A 11 -4.82 -7.89 -4.52
CA LYS A 11 -5.88 -7.68 -3.53
C LYS A 11 -5.63 -8.52 -2.29
N SER A 12 -5.31 -9.80 -2.45
CA SER A 12 -4.94 -10.70 -1.35
C SER A 12 -3.77 -10.14 -0.54
N ALA A 13 -2.70 -9.70 -1.22
CA ALA A 13 -1.54 -9.08 -0.59
C ALA A 13 -1.89 -7.77 0.15
N ALA A 14 -2.72 -6.92 -0.44
CA ALA A 14 -3.16 -5.66 0.18
C ALA A 14 -4.07 -5.89 1.40
N THR A 15 -4.84 -6.98 1.43
CA THR A 15 -5.77 -7.30 2.53
C THR A 15 -5.27 -8.38 3.48
N ALA A 16 -4.01 -8.79 3.37
CA ALA A 16 -3.42 -9.82 4.22
C ALA A 16 -3.59 -9.52 5.73
N PRO A 17 -3.67 -10.53 6.60
CA PRO A 17 -3.80 -10.32 8.04
C PRO A 17 -2.62 -9.53 8.62
N LEU A 18 -2.79 -8.94 9.80
CA LEU A 18 -1.68 -8.35 10.55
C LEU A 18 -0.66 -9.43 10.92
N GLY A 19 0.61 -9.05 10.97
CA GLY A 19 1.73 -9.96 11.17
C GLY A 19 2.75 -9.88 10.04
N TYR A 20 3.65 -10.87 9.98
CA TYR A 20 4.71 -10.92 8.98
C TYR A 20 4.17 -11.48 7.66
N ASN A 21 4.30 -10.68 6.59
CA ASN A 21 3.86 -11.06 5.26
C ASN A 21 5.01 -10.84 4.27
N LEU A 22 5.32 -11.85 3.46
CA LEU A 22 6.31 -11.77 2.39
C LEU A 22 5.60 -11.78 1.04
N ILE A 23 5.86 -10.76 0.21
CA ILE A 23 5.31 -10.67 -1.15
C ILE A 23 6.48 -10.80 -2.13
N ILE A 24 6.48 -11.85 -2.93
CA ILE A 24 7.45 -12.06 -4.01
C ILE A 24 6.84 -11.51 -5.30
N ALA A 25 7.53 -10.56 -5.93
CA ALA A 25 6.98 -9.85 -7.08
C ALA A 25 8.07 -9.38 -8.06
N SER A 26 7.95 -9.80 -9.32
CA SER A 26 8.84 -9.38 -10.42
C SER A 26 8.68 -7.90 -10.77
N ALA A 27 9.59 -7.36 -11.59
CA ALA A 27 9.43 -6.01 -12.16
C ALA A 27 8.10 -5.90 -12.94
N GLY A 28 7.48 -4.71 -12.96
CA GLY A 28 6.24 -4.46 -13.70
C GLY A 28 4.95 -5.04 -13.11
N THR A 29 5.01 -5.85 -12.06
CA THR A 29 3.84 -6.56 -11.48
C THR A 29 2.93 -5.71 -10.57
N GLY A 30 3.14 -4.40 -10.50
CA GLY A 30 2.30 -3.49 -9.71
C GLY A 30 2.61 -3.43 -8.21
N LYS A 31 3.84 -3.79 -7.77
CA LYS A 31 4.31 -3.69 -6.37
C LYS A 31 3.87 -2.41 -5.65
N THR A 32 4.09 -1.26 -6.29
CA THR A 32 3.74 0.05 -5.72
C THR A 32 2.23 0.19 -5.52
N SER A 33 1.41 -0.22 -6.48
CA SER A 33 -0.05 -0.19 -6.37
C SER A 33 -0.55 -1.08 -5.24
N THR A 34 0.05 -2.26 -5.06
CA THR A 34 -0.25 -3.17 -3.94
C THR A 34 0.07 -2.54 -2.59
N ILE A 35 1.24 -1.90 -2.45
CA ILE A 35 1.66 -1.24 -1.19
C ILE A 35 0.75 -0.05 -0.87
N VAL A 36 0.42 0.79 -1.85
CA VAL A 36 -0.51 1.92 -1.68
C VAL A 36 -1.88 1.42 -1.23
N ALA A 37 -2.38 0.35 -1.85
CA ALA A 37 -3.65 -0.24 -1.46
C ALA A 37 -3.60 -0.91 -0.08
N ARG A 38 -2.47 -1.52 0.30
CA ARG A 38 -2.25 -2.03 1.66
C ARG A 38 -2.33 -0.92 2.69
N LEU A 39 -1.65 0.20 2.45
CA LEU A 39 -1.69 1.36 3.34
C LEU A 39 -3.13 1.85 3.50
N ALA A 40 -3.84 2.01 2.38
CA ALA A 40 -5.21 2.48 2.43
C ALA A 40 -6.17 1.49 3.11
N TYR A 41 -5.94 0.19 2.97
CA TYR A 41 -6.67 -0.85 3.69
C TYR A 41 -6.47 -0.74 5.20
N LEU A 42 -5.22 -0.54 5.67
CA LEU A 42 -4.90 -0.39 7.09
C LEU A 42 -5.51 0.89 7.69
N LEU A 43 -5.39 2.00 6.97
CA LEU A 43 -6.00 3.29 7.36
C LEU A 43 -7.52 3.19 7.42
N GLY A 44 -8.16 2.58 6.42
CA GLY A 44 -9.61 2.33 6.41
C GLY A 44 -10.09 1.38 7.51
N ARG A 45 -9.18 0.61 8.14
CA ARG A 45 -9.44 -0.22 9.32
C ARG A 45 -9.22 0.52 10.64
N GLY A 46 -8.90 1.81 10.60
CA GLY A 46 -8.73 2.67 11.78
C GLY A 46 -7.32 2.65 12.38
N ILE A 47 -6.33 2.07 11.71
CA ILE A 47 -4.93 2.18 12.16
C ILE A 47 -4.47 3.61 11.93
N ALA A 48 -3.98 4.27 12.98
CA ALA A 48 -3.54 5.65 12.87
C ALA A 48 -2.31 5.75 11.95
N PRO A 49 -2.20 6.78 11.08
CA PRO A 49 -1.04 6.97 10.22
C PRO A 49 0.30 6.96 10.98
N SER A 50 0.33 7.50 12.19
CA SER A 50 1.51 7.52 13.07
C SER A 50 2.00 6.14 13.52
N GLN A 51 1.20 5.09 13.34
CA GLN A 51 1.55 3.70 13.64
C GLN A 51 2.09 2.94 12.42
N ILE A 52 2.19 3.59 11.26
CA ILE A 52 2.62 2.94 10.02
C ILE A 52 3.94 3.55 9.54
N LEU A 53 4.96 2.70 9.39
CA LEU A 53 6.23 3.04 8.76
C LEU A 53 6.29 2.43 7.35
N LEU A 54 6.49 3.27 6.35
CA LEU A 54 6.74 2.88 4.97
C LEU A 54 8.19 3.21 4.60
N LEU A 55 8.93 2.23 4.12
CA LEU A 55 10.35 2.39 3.74
C LEU A 55 10.56 2.02 2.27
N THR A 56 11.38 2.84 1.61
CA THR A 56 11.84 2.63 0.23
C THR A 56 13.31 2.99 0.12
N PHE A 57 14.00 2.50 -0.91
CA PHE A 57 15.42 2.79 -1.13
C PHE A 57 15.73 4.27 -1.41
N THR A 58 14.80 5.03 -1.98
CA THR A 58 15.04 6.43 -2.36
C THR A 58 13.96 7.35 -1.78
N ASN A 59 14.35 8.59 -1.47
CA ASN A 59 13.41 9.61 -0.99
C ASN A 59 12.34 9.94 -2.04
N LYS A 60 12.70 9.88 -3.33
CA LYS A 60 11.75 10.09 -4.44
C LYS A 60 10.64 9.03 -4.42
N ALA A 61 10.99 7.76 -4.28
CA ALA A 61 9.99 6.68 -4.21
C ALA A 61 9.09 6.82 -2.98
N ALA A 62 9.65 7.22 -1.83
CA ALA A 62 8.85 7.48 -0.62
C ALA A 62 7.83 8.60 -0.87
N ALA A 63 8.27 9.74 -1.41
CA ALA A 63 7.39 10.88 -1.72
C ALA A 63 6.27 10.50 -2.71
N GLU A 64 6.60 9.78 -3.78
CA GLU A 64 5.60 9.30 -4.75
C GLU A 64 4.55 8.37 -4.12
N MET A 65 4.95 7.51 -3.17
CA MET A 65 4.00 6.64 -2.49
C MET A 65 3.04 7.43 -1.58
N ILE A 66 3.54 8.44 -0.87
CA ILE A 66 2.71 9.32 -0.03
C ILE A 66 1.71 10.11 -0.89
N GLU A 67 2.15 10.69 -2.00
CA GLU A 67 1.29 11.43 -2.92
C GLU A 67 0.15 10.52 -3.45
N ARG A 68 0.49 9.31 -3.90
CA ARG A 68 -0.50 8.33 -4.38
C ARG A 68 -1.53 7.96 -3.32
N VAL A 69 -1.12 7.86 -2.07
CA VAL A 69 -2.02 7.58 -0.94
C VAL A 69 -2.92 8.79 -0.67
N GLY A 70 -2.35 10.00 -0.69
CA GLY A 70 -3.07 11.25 -0.43
C GLY A 70 -4.31 11.43 -1.30
N VAL A 71 -4.25 11.01 -2.57
CA VAL A 71 -5.40 11.01 -3.51
C VAL A 71 -6.63 10.28 -2.95
N PHE A 72 -6.47 9.34 -2.03
CA PHE A 72 -7.55 8.55 -1.46
C PHE A 72 -8.05 9.04 -0.10
N PHE A 73 -7.32 9.96 0.54
CA PHE A 73 -7.56 10.39 1.92
C PHE A 73 -7.74 11.89 2.05
N ASN A 74 -8.24 12.59 1.01
CA ASN A 74 -8.57 14.03 1.07
C ASN A 74 -9.28 14.42 2.38
N THR A 75 -8.49 14.93 3.32
CA THR A 75 -8.85 16.05 4.20
C THR A 75 -8.59 17.34 3.46
#